data_AF-A0A1Q3EF37-F1
#
_entry.id   AF-A0A1Q3EF37-F1
#
_cell.length_a   1.000
_cell.length_b   1.000
_cell.length_c   1.000
_cell.angle_alpha   90.00
_cell.angle_beta   90.00
_cell.angle_gamma   90.00
#
_symmetry.space_group_name_H-M   'P 1'
#
loop_
_entity.id
_entity.type
_entity.pdbx_description
1 polymer ?
#
loop_
_entity_poly.entity_id
_entity_poly.type
_entity_poly.pdbx_seq_one_letter_code
_entity_poly.pdbx_strand_id
1 'polypeptide(L)'
;MAWYTDVQHEVKPITSGYRLALSYNLVHVTPGVPPPILPDMHSSIISLRRVLKKWRTYKYPDIEPNIMCHILSHKYSPAGLSTGFKALKGKDSYLVAQLMPLAAEQEFFVGLANLTYHQTGTADGDGGYGNYYKRRRGYGRYGYGRYGYYGDSDCDDDDDEEVPGIDEVIDTTLTVDILFDMAGNKPAGSKKISLDLENLVQQDAFEDVEPDEDHYEGYMGNYSGEVEQWYRRTVLIIMPEESARSILYTSDYALGILHRAALERPGKPSPEDLFFVAFSFEQIVQKAPQISRGISLIRDLVENGPQEDCQIAQQWAEQVISQLLTTLEAPTVQDVSLLIETARKQGLSYLTCTLIPRLEKKSGLHDFWLAMIKELESDRTYFVSPPEAEGSSTSETQNQFENTKKRCLDIVTSTSSSISS
;
A
#
# COMPACT_ATOMS: atom_id res chain seq x y z
N MET A 1 32.88 29.58 -0.22
CA MET A 1 32.68 28.13 -0.09
C MET A 1 33.77 27.59 0.83
N ALA A 2 33.43 26.74 1.79
CA ALA A 2 34.40 26.09 2.68
C ALA A 2 34.01 24.62 2.80
N TRP A 3 34.98 23.72 2.68
CA TRP A 3 34.81 22.27 2.77
C TRP A 3 36.08 21.66 3.41
N TYR A 4 35.96 20.45 3.96
CA TYR A 4 37.12 19.71 4.46
C TYR A 4 38.02 19.28 3.31
N THR A 5 39.34 19.26 3.53
CA THR A 5 40.35 18.98 2.50
C THR A 5 40.16 17.66 1.76
N ASP A 6 39.47 16.70 2.40
CA ASP A 6 39.29 15.34 1.88
C ASP A 6 37.99 15.16 1.07
N VAL A 7 37.27 16.26 0.79
CA VAL A 7 36.06 16.22 -0.04
C VAL A 7 36.43 16.30 -1.53
N GLN A 8 35.98 15.31 -2.31
CA GLN A 8 36.07 15.33 -3.76
C GLN A 8 35.19 16.45 -4.32
N HIS A 9 35.79 17.36 -5.10
CA HIS A 9 35.11 18.45 -5.77
C HIS A 9 35.64 18.60 -7.20
N GLU A 10 34.77 19.01 -8.11
CA GLU A 10 35.10 19.23 -9.52
C GLU A 10 34.67 20.64 -9.94
N VAL A 11 35.51 21.30 -10.73
CA VAL A 11 35.17 22.56 -11.38
C VAL A 11 34.95 22.29 -12.87
N LYS A 12 33.70 22.42 -13.33
CA LYS A 12 33.36 22.25 -14.74
C LYS A 12 33.95 23.37 -15.62
N PRO A 13 34.21 23.10 -16.92
CA PRO A 13 34.68 24.11 -17.87
C PRO A 13 33.72 25.30 -17.96
N ILE A 14 34.27 26.51 -18.07
CA ILE A 14 33.49 27.75 -18.23
C ILE A 14 33.16 27.91 -19.72
N THR A 15 31.87 28.04 -20.04
CA THR A 15 31.38 28.15 -21.42
C THR A 15 31.43 29.57 -21.98
N SER A 16 31.41 30.60 -21.13
CA SER A 16 31.66 32.00 -21.50
C SER A 16 32.07 32.85 -20.29
N GLY A 17 32.86 33.91 -20.51
CA GLY A 17 33.36 34.81 -19.45
C GLY A 17 34.61 34.32 -18.72
N TYR A 18 34.91 34.93 -17.56
CA TYR A 18 36.11 34.61 -16.75
C TYR A 18 35.75 34.45 -15.27
N ARG A 19 36.36 33.46 -14.59
CA ARG A 19 36.24 33.23 -13.14
C ARG A 19 37.60 33.35 -12.46
N LEU A 20 37.74 34.34 -11.59
CA LEU A 20 38.88 34.45 -10.67
C LEU A 20 38.46 33.91 -9.30
N ALA A 21 39.23 33.00 -8.73
CA ALA A 21 38.96 32.44 -7.41
C ALA A 21 40.24 32.35 -6.57
N LEU A 22 40.12 32.60 -5.26
CA LEU A 22 41.18 32.43 -4.29
C LEU A 22 40.90 31.16 -3.47
N SER A 23 41.75 30.14 -3.61
CA SER A 23 41.72 28.93 -2.79
C SER A 23 42.85 28.97 -1.77
N TYR A 24 42.53 28.65 -0.52
CA TYR A 24 43.50 28.53 0.57
C TYR A 24 43.02 27.47 1.56
N ASN A 25 43.98 26.80 2.21
CA ASN A 25 43.70 25.86 3.28
C ASN A 25 43.67 26.63 4.61
N LEU A 26 42.62 26.43 5.39
CA LEU A 26 42.56 26.90 6.77
C LEU A 26 43.26 25.88 7.66
N VAL A 27 44.36 26.28 8.29
CA VAL A 27 45.13 25.44 9.21
C VAL A 27 44.92 25.94 10.63
N HIS A 28 44.42 25.08 11.51
CA HIS A 28 44.26 25.40 12.92
C HIS A 28 45.60 25.23 13.65
N VAL A 29 46.23 26.34 14.06
CA VAL A 29 47.59 26.36 14.65
C VAL A 29 47.62 26.70 16.15
N THR A 30 46.47 26.96 16.79
CA THR A 30 46.43 27.43 18.18
C THR A 30 46.66 26.26 19.15
N PRO A 31 47.77 26.24 19.91
CA PRO A 31 48.00 25.22 20.92
C PRO A 31 47.02 25.40 22.08
N GLY A 32 46.38 24.30 22.51
CA GLY A 32 45.46 24.29 23.66
C GLY A 32 44.00 24.65 23.34
N VAL A 33 43.69 25.08 22.11
CA VAL A 33 42.30 25.18 21.64
C VAL A 33 41.98 23.89 20.88
N PRO A 34 40.95 23.11 21.27
CA PRO A 34 40.58 21.92 20.53
C PRO A 34 40.15 22.32 19.11
N PRO A 35 40.51 21.52 18.09
CA PRO A 35 40.03 21.78 16.73
C PRO A 35 38.50 21.84 16.74
N PRO A 36 37.86 22.65 15.88
CA PRO A 36 36.41 22.64 15.75
C PRO A 36 35.95 21.22 15.44
N ILE A 37 35.25 20.61 16.39
CA ILE A 37 34.70 19.26 16.26
C ILE A 37 33.30 19.42 15.67
N LEU A 38 32.90 18.50 14.80
CA LEU A 38 31.50 18.40 14.39
C LEU A 38 30.62 18.29 15.65
N PRO A 39 29.39 18.84 15.64
CA PRO A 39 28.46 18.68 16.75
C PRO A 39 28.35 17.21 17.15
N ASP A 40 28.45 16.93 18.45
CA ASP A 40 28.34 15.57 18.96
C ASP A 40 26.93 15.03 18.74
N MET A 41 26.76 14.30 17.63
CA MET A 41 25.50 13.68 17.25
C MET A 41 25.16 12.47 18.12
N HIS A 42 26.02 12.07 19.06
CA HIS A 42 25.81 10.92 19.94
C HIS A 42 24.52 11.09 20.76
N SER A 43 24.19 12.31 21.18
CA SER A 43 22.93 12.60 21.89
C SER A 43 21.68 12.38 21.01
N SER A 44 21.74 12.79 19.75
CA SER A 44 20.68 12.57 18.75
C SER A 44 20.53 11.09 18.41
N ILE A 45 21.65 10.36 18.23
CA ILE A 45 21.66 8.91 17.95
C ILE A 45 21.06 8.12 19.12
N ILE A 46 21.42 8.45 20.37
CA ILE A 46 20.80 7.84 21.56
C ILE A 46 19.29 8.10 21.58
N SER A 47 18.88 9.32 21.24
CA SER A 47 17.48 9.70 21.26
C SER A 47 16.69 8.97 20.17
N LEU A 48 17.21 8.89 18.94
CA LEU A 48 16.64 8.13 17.85
C LEU A 48 16.53 6.64 18.19
N ARG A 49 17.58 6.04 18.75
CA ARG A 49 17.57 4.66 19.25
C ARG A 49 16.46 4.44 20.27
N ARG A 50 16.23 5.39 21.17
CA ARG A 50 15.16 5.32 22.17
C ARG A 50 13.78 5.40 21.54
N VAL A 51 13.60 6.25 20.52
CA VAL A 51 12.33 6.41 19.79
C VAL A 51 11.99 5.14 19.03
N LEU A 52 12.92 4.62 18.20
CA LEU A 52 12.73 3.37 17.47
C LEU A 52 12.39 2.20 18.42
N LYS A 53 13.04 2.15 19.59
CA LYS A 53 12.80 1.08 20.57
C LYS A 53 11.40 1.18 21.17
N LYS A 54 10.96 2.39 21.51
CA LYS A 54 9.59 2.61 22.01
C LYS A 54 8.56 2.25 20.95
N TRP A 55 8.83 2.61 19.69
CA TRP A 55 7.97 2.33 18.55
C TRP A 55 7.80 0.84 18.33
N ARG A 56 8.89 0.06 18.29
CA ARG A 56 8.81 -1.40 18.21
C ARG A 56 8.03 -2.04 19.35
N THR A 57 8.12 -1.47 20.56
CA THR A 57 7.40 -2.01 21.74
C THR A 57 5.96 -1.54 21.86
N TYR A 58 5.39 -0.92 20.82
CA TYR A 58 4.00 -0.40 20.80
C TYR A 58 3.69 0.53 21.98
N LYS A 59 4.69 1.29 22.44
CA LYS A 59 4.54 2.23 23.57
C LYS A 59 4.02 3.60 23.16
N TYR A 60 3.66 3.76 21.89
CA TYR A 60 2.98 4.93 21.36
C TYR A 60 1.52 4.52 21.09
N PRO A 61 0.60 4.76 22.04
CA PRO A 61 -0.79 4.30 21.93
C PRO A 61 -1.57 4.99 20.81
N ASP A 62 -1.09 6.16 20.37
CA ASP A 62 -1.75 7.01 19.37
C ASP A 62 -1.13 6.91 17.97
N ILE A 63 -0.06 6.11 17.79
CA ILE A 63 0.59 5.93 16.48
C ILE A 63 0.08 4.60 15.90
N GLU A 64 -1.08 4.67 15.24
CA GLU A 64 -1.55 3.61 14.35
C GLU A 64 -0.63 3.35 13.14
N PRO A 65 0.16 4.31 12.61
CA PRO A 65 0.95 3.99 11.44
C PRO A 65 2.16 3.13 11.77
N ASN A 66 2.07 1.87 11.34
CA ASN A 66 3.21 0.96 11.22
C ASN A 66 4.23 1.41 10.16
N ILE A 67 4.00 2.53 9.47
CA ILE A 67 4.83 3.04 8.37
C ILE A 67 5.05 4.53 8.56
N MET A 68 6.31 4.96 8.57
CA MET A 68 6.69 6.37 8.53
C MET A 68 7.54 6.65 7.29
N CYS A 69 7.35 7.84 6.72
CA CYS A 69 8.03 8.30 5.53
C CYS A 69 8.83 9.58 5.84
N HIS A 70 10.08 9.62 5.39
CA HIS A 70 10.93 10.80 5.48
C HIS A 70 11.28 11.29 4.07
N ILE A 71 10.94 12.53 3.76
CA ILE A 71 11.22 13.11 2.44
C ILE A 71 12.71 13.38 2.29
N LEU A 72 13.31 12.86 1.22
CA LEU A 72 14.72 13.07 0.90
C LEU A 72 14.91 14.43 0.21
N SER A 73 16.11 15.00 0.37
CA SER A 73 16.43 16.33 -0.15
C SER A 73 16.53 16.34 -1.67
N HIS A 74 16.91 15.22 -2.29
CA HIS A 74 17.01 15.12 -3.76
C HIS A 74 15.84 14.31 -4.33
N LYS A 75 15.39 14.73 -5.52
CA LYS A 75 14.53 13.93 -6.39
C LYS A 75 15.41 12.94 -7.15
N TYR A 76 15.25 11.65 -6.86
CA TYR A 76 15.99 10.58 -7.55
C TYR A 76 15.11 9.95 -8.62
N SER A 77 15.70 9.60 -9.77
CA SER A 77 15.00 8.82 -10.77
C SER A 77 14.88 7.35 -10.32
N PRO A 78 13.82 6.62 -10.70
CA PRO A 78 13.67 5.20 -10.38
C PRO A 78 14.87 4.36 -10.82
N ALA A 79 15.43 4.65 -12.00
CA ALA A 79 16.63 3.98 -12.51
C ALA A 79 17.86 4.25 -11.62
N GLY A 80 18.00 5.46 -11.07
CA GLY A 80 19.09 5.79 -10.15
C GLY A 80 18.98 5.07 -8.81
N LEU A 81 17.75 4.87 -8.31
CA LEU A 81 17.47 4.20 -7.03
C LEU A 81 17.72 2.69 -7.04
N SER A 82 17.86 2.07 -8.21
CA SER A 82 18.16 0.62 -8.36
C SER A 82 19.47 0.18 -7.70
N THR A 83 20.36 1.12 -7.40
CA THR A 83 21.63 0.86 -6.70
C THR A 83 21.51 0.99 -5.17
N GLY A 84 20.28 1.16 -4.65
CA GLY A 84 19.97 1.22 -3.24
C GLY A 84 20.70 2.36 -2.53
N PHE A 85 21.40 2.03 -1.45
CA PHE A 85 22.16 2.99 -0.66
C PHE A 85 23.18 3.83 -1.47
N LYS A 86 23.82 3.23 -2.49
CA LYS A 86 24.84 3.92 -3.31
C LYS A 86 24.26 5.03 -4.20
N ALA A 87 22.95 5.02 -4.41
CA ALA A 87 22.26 6.05 -5.19
C ALA A 87 22.24 7.40 -4.48
N LEU A 88 22.25 7.38 -3.14
CA LEU A 88 22.01 8.55 -2.30
C LEU A 88 23.21 9.50 -2.29
N LYS A 89 22.92 10.81 -2.26
CA LYS A 89 23.92 11.88 -2.37
C LYS A 89 23.80 12.87 -1.21
N GLY A 90 24.95 13.42 -0.81
CA GLY A 90 25.04 14.54 0.12
C GLY A 90 24.40 14.26 1.48
N LYS A 91 23.40 15.07 1.86
CA LYS A 91 22.69 14.96 3.14
C LYS A 91 21.93 13.64 3.27
N ASP A 92 21.36 13.14 2.18
CA ASP A 92 20.54 11.92 2.20
C ASP A 92 21.38 10.68 2.52
N SER A 93 22.57 10.56 1.92
CA SER A 93 23.46 9.43 2.20
C SER A 93 23.98 9.46 3.63
N TYR A 94 24.29 10.64 4.16
CA TYR A 94 24.70 10.80 5.56
C TYR A 94 23.58 10.40 6.52
N LEU A 95 22.34 10.84 6.28
CA LEU A 95 21.18 10.49 7.11
C LEU A 95 20.95 8.98 7.14
N VAL A 96 20.91 8.34 5.97
CA VAL A 96 20.69 6.89 5.88
C VAL A 96 21.86 6.11 6.48
N ALA A 97 23.09 6.59 6.34
CA ALA A 97 24.27 5.95 6.96
C ALA A 97 24.18 5.90 8.49
N GLN A 98 23.59 6.92 9.13
CA GLN A 98 23.39 6.95 10.58
C GLN A 98 22.18 6.12 11.03
N LEU A 99 21.12 6.09 10.21
CA LEU A 99 19.90 5.34 10.52
C LEU A 99 20.10 3.82 10.38
N MET A 100 20.80 3.37 9.33
CA MET A 100 20.91 1.94 8.98
C MET A 100 21.41 1.04 10.13
N PRO A 101 22.48 1.38 10.88
CA PRO A 101 22.92 0.57 12.00
C PRO A 101 21.86 0.45 13.10
N LEU A 102 21.11 1.53 13.36
CA LEU A 102 20.06 1.55 14.38
C LEU A 102 18.83 0.76 13.95
N ALA A 103 18.46 0.88 12.68
CA ALA A 103 17.36 0.14 12.09
C ALA A 103 17.66 -1.37 12.10
N ALA A 104 18.87 -1.77 11.71
CA ALA A 104 19.31 -3.16 11.76
C ALA A 104 19.36 -3.72 13.20
N GLU A 105 19.88 -2.95 14.16
CA GLU A 105 19.89 -3.33 15.58
C GLU A 105 18.49 -3.58 16.15
N GLN A 106 17.49 -2.88 15.61
CA GLN A 106 16.13 -2.89 16.14
C GLN A 106 15.11 -3.60 15.23
N GLU A 107 15.55 -4.28 14.17
CA GLU A 107 14.68 -4.99 13.20
C GLU A 107 13.64 -4.06 12.57
N PHE A 108 14.11 -2.94 12.03
CA PHE A 108 13.33 -2.06 11.17
C PHE A 108 13.71 -2.28 9.72
N PHE A 109 12.70 -2.38 8.86
CA PHE A 109 12.86 -2.28 7.43
C PHE A 109 13.04 -0.82 7.02
N VAL A 110 14.03 -0.59 6.16
CA VAL A 110 14.28 0.71 5.55
C VAL A 110 14.33 0.54 4.03
N GLY A 111 13.54 1.33 3.32
CA GLY A 111 13.39 1.25 1.87
C GLY A 111 13.34 2.62 1.21
N LEU A 112 13.55 2.64 -0.11
CA LEU A 112 13.44 3.81 -0.95
C LEU A 112 12.15 3.72 -1.77
N ALA A 113 11.41 4.81 -1.80
CA ALA A 113 10.11 4.88 -2.45
C ALA A 113 9.87 6.22 -3.13
N ASN A 114 8.94 6.21 -4.08
CA ASN A 114 8.40 7.42 -4.67
C ASN A 114 7.08 7.75 -4.00
N LEU A 115 6.97 8.99 -3.53
CA LEU A 115 5.74 9.54 -2.98
C LEU A 115 5.10 10.44 -4.02
N THR A 116 3.81 10.26 -4.22
CA THR A 116 2.94 11.15 -4.99
C THR A 116 1.88 11.69 -4.04
N TYR A 117 1.93 12.99 -3.78
CA TYR A 117 0.89 13.73 -3.09
C TYR A 117 0.06 14.47 -4.15
N HIS A 118 -1.25 14.30 -4.09
CA HIS A 118 -2.19 14.92 -5.01
C HIS A 118 -3.26 15.63 -4.20
N GLN A 119 -3.51 16.87 -4.56
CA GLN A 119 -4.45 17.75 -3.87
C GLN A 119 -5.36 18.40 -4.91
N THR A 120 -6.65 18.50 -4.58
CA THR A 120 -7.64 19.20 -5.38
C THR A 120 -8.30 20.28 -4.54
N GLY A 121 -8.68 21.38 -5.18
CA GLY A 121 -9.31 22.49 -4.49
C GLY A 121 -9.88 23.54 -5.42
N THR A 122 -10.45 24.58 -4.81
CA THR A 122 -10.97 25.73 -5.55
C THR A 122 -9.84 26.68 -5.94
N ALA A 123 -9.86 27.17 -7.18
CA ALA A 123 -8.94 28.20 -7.63
C ALA A 123 -9.10 29.48 -6.81
N ASP A 124 -7.97 30.10 -6.45
CA ASP A 124 -7.94 31.45 -5.90
C ASP A 124 -8.57 32.42 -6.92
N GLY A 125 -9.67 33.04 -6.51
CA GLY A 125 -10.46 33.95 -7.33
C GLY A 125 -9.81 35.31 -7.59
N ASP A 126 -8.64 35.61 -7.01
CA ASP A 126 -8.02 36.93 -7.13
C ASP A 126 -7.30 37.16 -8.50
N GLY A 127 -7.31 36.16 -9.39
CA GLY A 127 -6.74 36.25 -10.74
C GLY A 127 -7.53 37.10 -11.76
N GLY A 128 -8.76 37.55 -11.44
CA GLY A 128 -9.67 38.08 -12.47
C GLY A 128 -9.65 39.60 -12.73
N TYR A 129 -9.32 40.45 -11.75
CA TYR A 129 -9.56 41.91 -11.89
C TYR A 129 -8.54 42.83 -11.18
N GLY A 130 -7.40 42.32 -10.70
CA GLY A 130 -6.48 43.08 -9.85
C GLY A 130 -5.15 43.56 -10.46
N ASN A 131 -4.61 42.87 -11.46
CA ASN A 131 -3.18 43.02 -11.81
C ASN A 131 -2.84 43.91 -13.02
N TYR A 132 -3.83 44.42 -13.76
CA TYR A 132 -3.57 45.37 -14.86
C TYR A 132 -3.17 46.79 -14.40
N TYR A 133 -3.27 47.12 -13.11
CA TYR A 133 -3.01 48.49 -12.62
C TYR A 133 -1.73 48.68 -11.80
N LYS A 134 -0.95 47.62 -11.52
CA LYS A 134 0.24 47.72 -10.65
C LYS A 134 1.58 47.86 -11.36
N ARG A 135 1.63 47.95 -12.70
CA ARG A 135 2.87 48.16 -13.47
C ARG A 135 3.00 49.54 -14.13
N ARG A 136 2.34 50.59 -13.59
CA ARG A 136 2.45 51.98 -14.10
C ARG A 136 2.72 53.06 -13.06
N ARG A 137 3.47 52.76 -11.98
CA ARG A 137 4.04 53.78 -11.11
C ARG A 137 5.54 53.57 -10.92
N GLY A 138 6.33 54.15 -11.83
CA GLY A 138 7.77 54.28 -11.65
C GLY A 138 8.47 54.82 -12.88
N TYR A 139 8.78 56.12 -12.85
CA TYR A 139 9.73 56.87 -13.70
C TYR A 139 9.25 57.38 -15.07
N GLY A 140 9.13 58.72 -15.16
CA GLY A 140 8.84 59.42 -16.42
C GLY A 140 8.74 60.94 -16.26
N ARG A 141 9.80 61.55 -15.72
CA ARG A 141 9.99 63.01 -15.64
C ARG A 141 10.46 63.51 -17.02
N TYR A 142 9.68 64.40 -17.66
CA TYR A 142 9.97 65.21 -18.85
C TYR A 142 10.17 64.52 -20.22
N GLY A 143 9.50 65.05 -21.26
CA GLY A 143 9.95 64.91 -22.65
C GLY A 143 8.85 64.98 -23.71
N TYR A 144 8.76 66.11 -24.41
CA TYR A 144 7.91 66.32 -25.58
C TYR A 144 8.21 65.35 -26.74
N GLY A 145 7.18 64.95 -27.50
CA GLY A 145 7.34 64.80 -28.96
C GLY A 145 6.69 63.58 -29.63
N ARG A 146 5.72 63.91 -30.50
CA ARG A 146 5.64 63.48 -31.91
C ARG A 146 4.85 62.20 -32.26
N TYR A 147 3.82 62.44 -33.07
CA TYR A 147 3.05 61.51 -33.91
C TYR A 147 3.90 60.47 -34.65
N GLY A 148 3.37 59.26 -34.83
CA GLY A 148 3.71 58.45 -36.01
C GLY A 148 3.43 56.94 -35.93
N TYR A 149 2.42 56.53 -36.70
CA TYR A 149 2.33 55.31 -37.52
C TYR A 149 2.14 53.91 -36.90
N TYR A 150 1.21 53.21 -37.55
CA TYR A 150 0.89 51.79 -37.48
C TYR A 150 2.14 50.91 -37.42
N GLY A 151 2.24 50.12 -36.36
CA GLY A 151 3.18 49.02 -36.23
C GLY A 151 2.38 47.81 -35.82
N ASP A 152 2.05 46.99 -36.82
CA ASP A 152 1.69 45.58 -36.67
C ASP A 152 2.81 44.93 -35.84
N SER A 153 2.48 44.50 -34.63
CA SER A 153 3.28 43.53 -33.91
C SER A 153 2.33 42.39 -33.65
N ASP A 154 2.55 41.32 -34.41
CA ASP A 154 2.27 39.95 -34.00
C ASP A 154 2.87 39.76 -32.60
N CYS A 155 2.07 40.08 -31.58
CA CYS A 155 2.27 39.54 -30.25
C CYS A 155 1.68 38.13 -30.31
N ASP A 156 2.53 37.18 -30.69
CA ASP A 156 2.46 35.84 -30.14
C ASP A 156 2.65 35.98 -28.61
N ASP A 157 1.61 36.43 -27.91
CA ASP A 157 1.47 36.18 -26.48
C ASP A 157 1.21 34.68 -26.37
N ASP A 158 2.29 33.91 -26.23
CA ASP A 158 2.25 32.65 -25.50
C ASP A 158 1.83 33.03 -24.06
N ASP A 159 0.53 33.26 -23.85
CA ASP A 159 -0.11 33.33 -22.54
C ASP A 159 0.06 31.94 -21.92
N ASP A 160 1.21 31.69 -21.28
CA ASP A 160 1.32 30.68 -20.25
C ASP A 160 0.33 31.10 -19.16
N GLU A 161 -0.92 30.63 -19.26
CA GLU A 161 -1.97 30.87 -18.26
C GLU A 161 -1.45 30.43 -16.90
N GLU A 162 -1.05 31.39 -16.07
CA GLU A 162 -0.53 31.16 -14.74
C GLU A 162 -1.64 30.46 -13.92
N VAL A 163 -1.42 29.18 -13.59
CA VAL A 163 -2.38 28.37 -12.84
C VAL A 163 -2.58 29.00 -11.46
N PRO A 164 -3.81 29.38 -11.07
CA PRO A 164 -4.07 29.94 -9.76
C PRO A 164 -3.71 28.97 -8.64
N GLY A 165 -3.28 29.50 -7.50
CA GLY A 165 -3.15 28.71 -6.27
C GLY A 165 -4.49 28.15 -5.81
N ILE A 166 -4.45 27.15 -4.92
CA ILE A 166 -5.65 26.61 -4.27
C ILE A 166 -6.00 27.48 -3.05
N ASP A 167 -7.24 27.98 -3.01
CA ASP A 167 -7.77 28.75 -1.87
C ASP A 167 -8.33 27.81 -0.79
N GLU A 168 -9.19 26.87 -1.17
CA GLU A 168 -9.72 25.82 -0.29
C GLU A 168 -9.41 24.43 -0.84
N VAL A 169 -8.72 23.62 -0.02
CA VAL A 169 -8.41 22.23 -0.34
C VAL A 169 -9.64 21.36 -0.08
N ILE A 170 -10.12 20.66 -1.12
CA ILE A 170 -11.30 19.80 -1.07
C ILE A 170 -10.89 18.36 -0.75
N ASP A 171 -9.88 17.83 -1.43
CA ASP A 171 -9.42 16.46 -1.24
C ASP A 171 -7.89 16.38 -1.32
N THR A 172 -7.33 15.44 -0.56
CA THR A 172 -5.89 15.18 -0.51
C THR A 172 -5.65 13.68 -0.51
N THR A 173 -4.75 13.23 -1.38
CA THR A 173 -4.38 11.83 -1.50
C THR A 173 -2.86 11.70 -1.48
N LEU A 174 -2.34 10.89 -0.57
CA LEU A 174 -0.90 10.63 -0.48
C LEU A 174 -0.64 9.15 -0.73
N THR A 175 0.10 8.87 -1.80
CA THR A 175 0.41 7.51 -2.23
C THR A 175 1.90 7.29 -2.30
N VAL A 176 2.34 6.11 -1.86
CA VAL A 176 3.75 5.73 -1.86
C VAL A 176 3.94 4.43 -2.62
N ASP A 177 4.84 4.45 -3.59
CA ASP A 177 5.25 3.29 -4.38
C ASP A 177 6.67 2.86 -3.95
N ILE A 178 6.76 1.68 -3.34
CA ILE A 178 8.00 1.15 -2.77
C ILE A 178 8.82 0.52 -3.87
N LEU A 179 9.95 1.15 -4.18
CA LEU A 179 10.72 0.79 -5.36
C LEU A 179 11.85 -0.18 -5.04
N PHE A 180 12.64 0.09 -4.00
CA PHE A 180 13.85 -0.68 -3.71
C PHE A 180 14.13 -0.76 -2.22
N ASP A 181 14.67 -1.89 -1.78
CA ASP A 181 15.36 -2.00 -0.49
C ASP A 181 16.71 -1.27 -0.55
N MET A 182 17.41 -1.21 0.59
CA MET A 182 18.73 -0.56 0.65
C MET A 182 19.85 -1.31 -0.09
N ALA A 183 19.61 -2.57 -0.46
CA ALA A 183 20.51 -3.36 -1.31
C ALA A 183 20.24 -3.18 -2.81
N GLY A 184 19.18 -2.47 -3.19
CA GLY A 184 18.77 -2.25 -4.58
C GLY A 184 17.84 -3.33 -5.14
N ASN A 185 17.36 -4.25 -4.30
CA ASN A 185 16.36 -5.23 -4.72
C ASN A 185 14.97 -4.60 -4.67
N LYS A 186 14.17 -4.88 -5.69
CA LYS A 186 12.76 -4.50 -5.66
C LYS A 186 12.00 -5.47 -4.77
N PRO A 187 11.30 -5.02 -3.71
CA PRO A 187 10.45 -5.90 -2.92
C PRO A 187 9.37 -6.51 -3.82
N ALA A 188 9.26 -7.84 -3.77
CA ALA A 188 8.33 -8.62 -4.59
C ALA A 188 6.90 -8.34 -4.12
N GLY A 189 6.13 -7.58 -4.90
CA GLY A 189 4.79 -7.12 -4.52
C GLY A 189 4.67 -5.60 -4.32
N SER A 190 5.58 -4.78 -4.87
CA SER A 190 5.49 -3.31 -4.84
C SER A 190 4.09 -2.82 -5.25
N LYS A 191 3.26 -2.53 -4.24
CA LYS A 191 1.91 -1.99 -4.40
C LYS A 191 1.93 -0.54 -3.96
N LYS A 192 1.13 0.30 -4.61
CA LYS A 192 0.87 1.66 -4.12
C LYS A 192 0.17 1.56 -2.77
N ILE A 193 0.77 2.15 -1.75
CA ILE A 193 0.21 2.24 -0.40
C ILE A 193 -0.36 3.65 -0.24
N SER A 194 -1.63 3.76 0.16
CA SER A 194 -2.21 5.04 0.57
C SER A 194 -1.81 5.31 2.02
N LEU A 195 -1.32 6.50 2.29
CA LEU A 195 -0.92 6.97 3.61
C LEU A 195 -1.53 8.36 3.84
N ASP A 196 -1.47 8.83 5.07
CA ASP A 196 -1.92 10.17 5.46
C ASP A 196 -0.70 11.09 5.66
N LEU A 197 -0.93 12.41 5.71
CA LEU A 197 0.14 13.38 5.97
C LEU A 197 0.82 13.16 7.34
N GLU A 198 0.10 12.57 8.30
CA GLU A 198 0.63 12.21 9.62
C GLU A 198 1.73 11.13 9.57
N ASN A 199 1.78 10.35 8.48
CA ASN A 199 2.85 9.37 8.24
C ASN A 199 4.18 10.04 7.84
N LEU A 200 4.17 11.35 7.52
CA LEU A 200 5.38 12.08 7.18
C LEU A 200 6.08 12.56 8.45
N VAL A 201 7.40 12.34 8.51
CA VAL A 201 8.24 12.88 9.59
C VAL A 201 8.31 14.41 9.53
N GLN A 202 8.15 14.98 8.35
CA GLN A 202 8.12 16.42 8.12
C GLN A 202 6.67 16.92 8.05
N GLN A 203 6.27 17.73 9.03
CA GLN A 203 4.90 18.26 9.12
C GLN A 203 4.56 19.24 7.99
N ASP A 204 5.51 20.12 7.62
CA ASP A 204 5.30 21.17 6.62
C ASP A 204 5.96 20.81 5.26
N ALA A 205 5.82 19.54 4.86
CA ALA A 205 6.54 18.96 3.72
C ALA A 205 6.26 19.63 2.37
N PHE A 206 5.08 20.23 2.20
CA PHE A 206 4.57 20.77 0.95
C PHE A 206 4.20 22.26 1.06
N GLU A 207 4.47 22.91 2.19
CA GLU A 207 4.25 24.35 2.37
C GLU A 207 5.31 25.14 1.58
N ASP A 208 4.90 26.18 0.85
CA ASP A 208 5.76 27.00 -0.02
C ASP A 208 6.53 26.23 -1.11
N VAL A 209 6.02 25.08 -1.52
CA VAL A 209 6.62 24.25 -2.56
C VAL A 209 5.81 24.35 -3.84
N GLU A 210 6.48 24.63 -4.96
CA GLU A 210 5.84 24.60 -6.28
C GLU A 210 5.44 23.15 -6.67
N PRO A 211 4.23 22.96 -7.23
CA PRO A 211 3.79 21.66 -7.74
C PRO A 211 4.69 21.19 -8.89
N ASP A 212 4.78 19.88 -9.09
CA ASP A 212 5.51 19.33 -10.24
C ASP A 212 4.66 19.32 -11.50
N GLU A 213 3.36 19.13 -11.33
CA GLU A 213 2.33 19.16 -12.36
C GLU A 213 1.08 19.81 -11.73
N ASP A 214 0.36 20.60 -12.49
CA ASP A 214 -0.89 21.24 -12.11
C ASP A 214 -1.88 21.24 -13.29
N HIS A 215 -3.16 21.28 -12.96
CA HIS A 215 -4.24 21.36 -13.93
C HIS A 215 -5.31 22.30 -13.41
N TYR A 216 -5.73 23.24 -14.26
CA TYR A 216 -6.80 24.17 -13.96
C TYR A 216 -7.91 23.99 -14.97
N GLU A 217 -9.13 23.72 -14.50
CA GLU A 217 -10.29 23.55 -15.37
C GLU A 217 -10.73 24.85 -16.06
N GLY A 218 -10.14 25.98 -15.68
CA GLY A 218 -10.45 27.29 -16.24
C GLY A 218 -11.66 27.93 -15.58
N TYR A 219 -11.86 29.21 -15.89
CA TYR A 219 -12.88 30.03 -15.25
C TYR A 219 -14.28 29.72 -15.78
N MET A 220 -15.13 29.08 -14.96
CA MET A 220 -16.51 28.67 -15.29
C MET A 220 -17.53 29.80 -15.06
N GLY A 221 -17.22 31.04 -15.47
CA GLY A 221 -18.14 32.17 -15.47
C GLY A 221 -18.40 32.85 -14.11
N ASN A 222 -19.19 32.26 -13.22
CA ASN A 222 -19.45 32.82 -11.87
C ASN A 222 -18.90 31.93 -10.75
N TYR A 223 -18.24 30.82 -11.11
CA TYR A 223 -17.63 29.87 -10.20
C TYR A 223 -16.12 29.88 -10.42
N SER A 224 -15.35 29.86 -9.34
CA SER A 224 -13.93 29.53 -9.40
C SER A 224 -13.79 28.12 -9.95
N GLY A 225 -12.92 27.92 -10.94
CA GLY A 225 -12.64 26.57 -11.46
C GLY A 225 -11.94 25.71 -10.42
N GLU A 226 -11.89 24.40 -10.68
CA GLU A 226 -11.14 23.45 -9.87
C GLU A 226 -9.67 23.44 -10.29
N VAL A 227 -8.78 23.37 -9.30
CA VAL A 227 -7.34 23.23 -9.48
C VAL A 227 -6.89 21.90 -8.87
N GLU A 228 -6.14 21.14 -9.66
CA GLU A 228 -5.48 19.91 -9.23
C GLU A 228 -3.96 20.13 -9.24
N GLN A 229 -3.28 19.68 -8.19
CA GLN A 229 -1.84 19.82 -8.02
C GLN A 229 -1.21 18.48 -7.63
N TRP A 230 -0.10 18.11 -8.29
CA TRP A 230 0.66 16.90 -8.01
C TRP A 230 2.09 17.23 -7.56
N TYR A 231 2.51 16.59 -6.47
CA TYR A 231 3.83 16.69 -5.88
C TYR A 231 4.50 15.32 -5.85
N ARG A 232 5.65 15.19 -6.51
CA ARG A 232 6.43 13.95 -6.61
C ARG A 232 7.74 14.08 -5.86
N ARG A 233 7.94 13.29 -4.81
CA ARG A 233 9.15 13.32 -3.99
C ARG A 233 9.71 11.91 -3.82
N THR A 234 11.02 11.80 -3.62
CA THR A 234 11.64 10.54 -3.20
C THR A 234 11.63 10.50 -1.68
N VAL A 235 11.19 9.38 -1.10
CA VAL A 235 11.07 9.22 0.34
C VAL A 235 11.79 7.98 0.84
N LEU A 236 12.26 8.08 2.07
CA LEU A 236 12.78 6.99 2.87
C LEU A 236 11.62 6.42 3.70
N ILE A 237 11.35 5.13 3.54
CA ILE A 237 10.35 4.42 4.32
C ILE A 237 11.03 3.75 5.49
N ILE A 238 10.42 3.86 6.67
CA ILE A 238 10.86 3.24 7.91
C ILE A 238 9.64 2.53 8.51
N MET A 239 9.76 1.25 8.78
CA MET A 239 8.71 0.47 9.46
C MET A 239 9.29 -0.72 10.21
N PRO A 240 8.63 -1.23 11.25
CA PRO A 240 9.01 -2.49 11.88
C PRO A 240 9.06 -3.62 10.84
N GLU A 241 10.03 -4.53 10.96
CA GLU A 241 10.21 -5.60 9.98
C GLU A 241 8.99 -6.54 9.92
N GLU A 242 8.30 -6.75 11.03
CA GLU A 242 7.04 -7.51 11.09
C GLU A 242 5.94 -6.87 10.22
N SER A 243 5.82 -5.55 10.25
CA SER A 243 4.88 -4.81 9.41
C SER A 243 5.30 -4.82 7.94
N ALA A 244 6.61 -4.68 7.65
CA ALA A 244 7.14 -4.82 6.31
C ALA A 244 6.84 -6.19 5.71
N ARG A 245 7.00 -7.26 6.51
CA ARG A 245 6.66 -8.64 6.15
C ARG A 245 5.19 -8.78 5.78
N SER A 246 4.29 -8.21 6.57
CA SER A 246 2.84 -8.27 6.28
C SER A 246 2.44 -7.47 5.04
N ILE A 247 3.09 -6.34 4.75
CA ILE A 247 2.65 -5.37 3.73
C ILE A 247 3.33 -5.61 2.38
N LEU A 248 4.62 -5.94 2.38
CA LEU A 248 5.43 -6.00 1.16
C LEU A 248 5.54 -7.40 0.56
N TYR A 249 5.38 -8.45 1.37
CA TYR A 249 5.79 -9.81 0.98
C TYR A 249 4.63 -10.82 0.92
N THR A 250 3.37 -10.38 0.88
CA THR A 250 2.23 -11.27 1.14
C THR A 250 1.94 -12.30 0.03
N SER A 251 2.24 -12.04 -1.25
CA SER A 251 1.93 -13.00 -2.35
C SER A 251 3.14 -13.36 -3.22
N ASP A 252 3.90 -12.38 -3.68
CA ASP A 252 4.98 -12.61 -4.66
C ASP A 252 6.24 -13.18 -4.01
N TYR A 253 6.47 -12.91 -2.73
CA TYR A 253 7.57 -13.51 -1.97
C TYR A 253 7.33 -15.00 -1.71
N ALA A 254 6.11 -15.38 -1.32
CA ALA A 254 5.72 -16.77 -1.17
C ALA A 254 5.81 -17.52 -2.51
N LEU A 255 5.34 -16.91 -3.61
CA LEU A 255 5.53 -17.46 -4.95
C LEU A 255 7.01 -17.56 -5.33
N GLY A 256 7.84 -16.59 -4.93
CA GLY A 256 9.29 -16.63 -5.13
C GLY A 256 9.97 -17.76 -4.36
N ILE A 257 9.58 -18.02 -3.12
CA ILE A 257 10.06 -19.16 -2.31
C ILE A 257 9.62 -20.47 -2.97
N LEU A 258 8.35 -20.61 -3.33
CA LEU A 258 7.82 -21.80 -4.00
C LEU A 258 8.51 -22.06 -5.34
N HIS A 259 8.75 -21.01 -6.13
CA HIS A 259 9.44 -21.09 -7.42
C HIS A 259 10.91 -21.47 -7.27
N ARG A 260 11.62 -20.93 -6.26
CA ARG A 260 13.00 -21.35 -5.93
C ARG A 260 13.04 -22.80 -5.46
N ALA A 261 12.10 -23.20 -4.60
CA ALA A 261 11.97 -24.58 -4.14
C ALA A 261 11.63 -25.56 -5.27
N ALA A 262 10.91 -25.11 -6.31
CA ALA A 262 10.56 -25.92 -7.47
C ALA A 262 11.69 -26.03 -8.52
N LEU A 263 12.53 -25.01 -8.68
CA LEU A 263 13.61 -24.97 -9.68
C LEU A 263 14.97 -25.45 -9.17
N GLU A 264 15.26 -25.31 -7.87
CA GLU A 264 16.54 -25.68 -7.28
C GLU A 264 16.40 -26.89 -6.35
N ARG A 265 17.32 -27.87 -6.46
CA ARG A 265 17.37 -29.04 -5.57
C ARG A 265 17.49 -28.62 -4.08
N PRO A 266 17.02 -29.46 -3.15
CA PRO A 266 16.35 -29.05 -1.92
C PRO A 266 17.33 -28.65 -0.82
N GLY A 267 17.53 -27.34 -0.64
CA GLY A 267 17.75 -26.85 0.71
C GLY A 267 16.43 -27.03 1.48
N LYS A 268 16.47 -27.65 2.66
CA LYS A 268 15.28 -27.68 3.54
C LYS A 268 14.86 -26.22 3.76
N PRO A 269 13.63 -25.82 3.40
CA PRO A 269 13.19 -24.44 3.62
C PRO A 269 13.37 -24.10 5.09
N SER A 270 13.84 -22.89 5.38
CA SER A 270 14.02 -22.47 6.77
C SER A 270 12.67 -22.45 7.50
N PRO A 271 12.65 -22.55 8.84
CA PRO A 271 11.40 -22.41 9.59
C PRO A 271 10.66 -21.10 9.28
N GLU A 272 11.42 -20.05 8.98
CA GLU A 272 10.90 -18.74 8.57
C GLU A 272 10.23 -18.84 7.20
N ASP A 273 10.87 -19.45 6.20
CA ASP A 273 10.30 -19.65 4.86
C ASP A 273 8.98 -20.44 4.91
N LEU A 274 8.92 -21.48 5.74
CA LEU A 274 7.72 -22.30 5.93
C LEU A 274 6.58 -21.50 6.59
N PHE A 275 6.91 -20.67 7.59
CA PHE A 275 5.93 -19.78 8.22
C PHE A 275 5.37 -18.77 7.22
N PHE A 276 6.21 -18.18 6.37
CA PHE A 276 5.77 -17.21 5.36
C PHE A 276 4.88 -17.83 4.30
N VAL A 277 5.26 -19.00 3.77
CA VAL A 277 4.44 -19.72 2.80
C VAL A 277 3.08 -20.04 3.41
N ALA A 278 3.03 -20.54 4.65
CA ALA A 278 1.78 -20.82 5.35
C ALA A 278 0.92 -19.56 5.56
N PHE A 279 1.50 -18.48 6.08
CA PHE A 279 0.81 -17.21 6.31
C PHE A 279 0.26 -16.59 5.02
N SER A 280 1.06 -16.60 3.95
CA SER A 280 0.66 -16.11 2.63
C SER A 280 -0.46 -16.94 2.03
N PHE A 281 -0.41 -18.27 2.14
CA PHE A 281 -1.50 -19.13 1.70
C PHE A 281 -2.78 -18.84 2.48
N GLU A 282 -2.71 -18.73 3.80
CA GLU A 282 -3.88 -18.34 4.61
C GLU A 282 -4.46 -17.00 4.17
N GLN A 283 -3.63 -15.99 3.91
CA GLN A 283 -4.07 -14.68 3.42
C GLN A 283 -4.70 -14.75 2.02
N ILE A 284 -4.10 -15.49 1.08
CA ILE A 284 -4.63 -15.67 -0.29
C ILE A 284 -6.00 -16.33 -0.24
N VAL A 285 -6.14 -17.34 0.62
CA VAL A 285 -7.35 -18.13 0.77
C VAL A 285 -8.44 -17.31 1.49
N GLN A 286 -8.11 -16.57 2.55
CA GLN A 286 -9.07 -15.71 3.27
C GLN A 286 -9.53 -14.50 2.46
N LYS A 287 -8.64 -13.91 1.65
CA LYS A 287 -8.95 -12.77 0.78
C LYS A 287 -9.42 -13.18 -0.61
N ALA A 288 -9.63 -14.48 -0.85
CA ALA A 288 -10.14 -14.95 -2.12
C ALA A 288 -11.50 -14.28 -2.40
N PRO A 289 -11.71 -13.68 -3.59
CA PRO A 289 -12.96 -12.99 -3.91
C PRO A 289 -14.17 -13.94 -3.90
N GLN A 290 -13.93 -15.24 -4.03
CA GLN A 290 -14.92 -16.30 -3.94
C GLN A 290 -14.31 -17.46 -3.14
N ILE A 291 -15.07 -17.98 -2.17
CA ILE A 291 -14.64 -19.11 -1.34
C ILE A 291 -14.42 -20.38 -2.19
N SER A 292 -15.20 -20.57 -3.25
CA SER A 292 -14.99 -21.65 -4.23
C SER A 292 -13.58 -21.68 -4.83
N ARG A 293 -13.00 -20.51 -5.14
CA ARG A 293 -11.62 -20.41 -5.65
C ARG A 293 -10.57 -20.72 -4.59
N GLY A 294 -10.81 -20.29 -3.34
CA GLY A 294 -9.93 -20.64 -2.22
C GLY A 294 -9.93 -22.14 -1.96
N ILE A 295 -11.10 -22.78 -1.97
CA ILE A 295 -11.25 -24.22 -1.78
C ILE A 295 -10.66 -25.02 -2.95
N SER A 296 -10.87 -24.58 -4.20
CA SER A 296 -10.28 -25.27 -5.36
C SER A 296 -8.76 -25.26 -5.30
N LEU A 297 -8.16 -24.12 -4.93
CA LEU A 297 -6.72 -24.00 -4.77
C LEU A 297 -6.18 -24.92 -3.67
N ILE A 298 -6.88 -25.03 -2.52
CA ILE A 298 -6.50 -25.97 -1.46
C ILE A 298 -6.56 -27.42 -1.96
N ARG A 299 -7.61 -27.80 -2.70
CA ARG A 299 -7.75 -29.15 -3.27
C ARG A 299 -6.66 -29.45 -4.30
N ASP A 300 -6.39 -28.52 -5.20
CA ASP A 300 -5.33 -28.63 -6.20
C ASP A 300 -3.95 -28.82 -5.52
N LEU A 301 -3.70 -28.15 -4.40
CA LEU A 301 -2.46 -28.33 -3.62
C LEU A 301 -2.35 -29.74 -3.01
N VAL A 302 -3.45 -30.31 -2.52
CA VAL A 302 -3.46 -31.67 -1.98
C VAL A 302 -3.30 -32.69 -3.10
N GLU A 303 -3.95 -32.49 -4.25
CA GLU A 303 -3.88 -33.39 -5.40
C GLU A 303 -2.50 -33.42 -6.05
N ASN A 304 -1.81 -32.27 -6.11
CA ASN A 304 -0.48 -32.14 -6.68
C ASN A 304 0.65 -32.29 -5.63
N GLY A 305 0.30 -32.58 -4.38
CA GLY A 305 1.25 -32.73 -3.28
C GLY A 305 2.02 -34.07 -3.29
N PRO A 306 3.09 -34.20 -2.48
CA PRO A 306 3.81 -35.46 -2.33
C PRO A 306 2.89 -36.55 -1.77
N GLN A 307 2.90 -37.74 -2.39
CA GLN A 307 2.04 -38.86 -1.97
C GLN A 307 2.31 -39.33 -0.53
N GLU A 308 3.54 -39.15 -0.04
CA GLU A 308 3.96 -39.56 1.32
C GLU A 308 3.24 -38.76 2.42
N ASP A 309 2.88 -37.50 2.14
CA ASP A 309 2.24 -36.59 3.10
C ASP A 309 0.74 -36.41 2.84
N CYS A 310 0.16 -37.18 1.92
CA CYS A 310 -1.20 -36.98 1.42
C CYS A 310 -2.26 -37.01 2.55
N GLN A 311 -2.13 -37.88 3.55
CA GLN A 311 -3.06 -37.92 4.69
C GLN A 311 -2.98 -36.67 5.57
N ILE A 312 -1.76 -36.16 5.82
CA ILE A 312 -1.55 -34.97 6.64
C ILE A 312 -2.06 -33.74 5.89
N ALA A 313 -1.78 -33.65 4.59
CA ALA A 313 -2.26 -32.59 3.70
C ALA A 313 -3.79 -32.58 3.60
N GLN A 314 -4.43 -33.76 3.55
CA GLN A 314 -5.90 -33.88 3.57
C GLN A 314 -6.49 -33.39 4.88
N GLN A 315 -5.92 -33.77 6.03
CA GLN A 315 -6.41 -33.29 7.34
C GLN A 315 -6.25 -31.77 7.48
N TRP A 316 -5.12 -31.22 7.05
CA TRP A 316 -4.89 -29.78 7.04
C TRP A 316 -5.90 -29.07 6.12
N ALA A 317 -6.09 -29.57 4.89
CA ALA A 317 -7.04 -29.00 3.94
C ALA A 317 -8.46 -29.00 4.50
N GLU A 318 -8.90 -30.08 5.15
CA GLU A 318 -10.21 -30.15 5.79
C GLU A 318 -10.37 -29.14 6.93
N GLN A 319 -9.33 -28.94 7.74
CA GLN A 319 -9.32 -27.91 8.78
C GLN A 319 -9.43 -26.51 8.19
N VAL A 320 -8.61 -26.17 7.20
CA VAL A 320 -8.63 -24.84 6.57
C VAL A 320 -9.95 -24.59 5.85
N ILE A 321 -10.46 -25.55 5.08
CA ILE A 321 -11.78 -25.45 4.42
C ILE A 321 -12.87 -25.23 5.46
N SER A 322 -12.86 -25.98 6.57
CA SER A 322 -13.86 -25.81 7.63
C SER A 322 -13.84 -24.39 8.23
N GLN A 323 -12.66 -23.81 8.45
CA GLN A 323 -12.49 -22.45 8.95
C GLN A 323 -13.03 -21.42 7.95
N LEU A 324 -12.71 -21.54 6.66
CA LEU A 324 -13.21 -20.64 5.61
C LEU A 324 -14.73 -20.66 5.48
N LEU A 325 -15.32 -21.85 5.58
CA LEU A 325 -16.77 -21.99 5.54
C LEU A 325 -17.44 -21.33 6.75
N THR A 326 -16.77 -21.26 7.90
CA THR A 326 -17.29 -20.48 9.04
C THR A 326 -17.22 -18.97 8.83
N THR A 327 -16.35 -18.47 7.96
CA THR A 327 -16.23 -17.05 7.60
C THR A 327 -17.05 -16.66 6.36
N LEU A 328 -17.84 -17.60 5.80
CA LEU A 328 -18.64 -17.37 4.59
C LEU A 328 -19.76 -16.36 4.86
N GLU A 329 -19.65 -15.20 4.20
CA GLU A 329 -20.56 -14.09 4.40
C GLU A 329 -21.52 -13.82 3.24
N ALA A 330 -21.14 -14.08 1.99
CA ALA A 330 -21.96 -13.80 0.81
C ALA A 330 -21.91 -14.99 -0.17
N PRO A 331 -22.60 -16.09 0.13
CA PRO A 331 -22.55 -17.29 -0.70
C PRO A 331 -23.25 -17.09 -2.04
N THR A 332 -22.68 -17.71 -3.07
CA THR A 332 -23.20 -17.71 -4.45
C THR A 332 -23.72 -19.09 -4.83
N VAL A 333 -24.48 -19.18 -5.93
CA VAL A 333 -24.99 -20.46 -6.45
C VAL A 333 -23.86 -21.46 -6.76
N GLN A 334 -22.66 -20.97 -7.12
CA GLN A 334 -21.49 -21.81 -7.39
C GLN A 334 -20.92 -22.48 -6.13
N ASP A 335 -21.21 -21.94 -4.94
CA ASP A 335 -20.72 -22.49 -3.67
C ASP A 335 -21.59 -23.67 -3.19
N VAL A 336 -22.80 -23.84 -3.73
CA VAL A 336 -23.77 -24.86 -3.29
C VAL A 336 -23.24 -26.29 -3.40
N SER A 337 -22.63 -26.64 -4.54
CA SER A 337 -22.09 -27.98 -4.78
C SER A 337 -20.98 -28.32 -3.77
N LEU A 338 -20.12 -27.35 -3.47
CA LEU A 338 -19.04 -27.49 -2.49
C LEU A 338 -19.57 -27.63 -1.07
N LEU A 339 -20.59 -26.84 -0.69
CA LEU A 339 -21.22 -26.93 0.63
C LEU A 339 -21.87 -28.30 0.86
N ILE A 340 -22.51 -28.85 -0.18
CA ILE A 340 -23.13 -30.16 -0.10
C ILE A 340 -22.09 -31.27 -0.04
N GLU A 341 -21.01 -31.19 -0.82
CA GLU A 341 -19.90 -32.13 -0.71
C GLU A 341 -19.26 -32.11 0.70
N THR A 342 -19.14 -30.93 1.30
CA THR A 342 -18.65 -30.79 2.68
C THR A 342 -19.63 -31.41 3.68
N ALA A 343 -20.93 -31.19 3.46
CA ALA A 343 -21.99 -31.81 4.26
C ALA A 343 -22.04 -33.34 4.11
N ARG A 344 -21.67 -33.89 2.95
CA ARG A 344 -21.53 -35.34 2.75
C ARG A 344 -20.48 -35.92 3.69
N LYS A 345 -19.36 -35.21 3.89
CA LYS A 345 -18.27 -35.64 4.78
C LYS A 345 -18.54 -35.39 6.26
N GLN A 346 -19.11 -34.23 6.61
CA GLN A 346 -19.29 -33.82 8.02
C GLN A 346 -20.69 -34.08 8.58
N GLY A 347 -21.64 -34.46 7.73
CA GLY A 347 -23.05 -34.69 8.06
C GLY A 347 -23.93 -33.44 7.95
N LEU A 348 -25.24 -33.68 7.89
CA LEU A 348 -26.27 -32.62 7.81
C LEU A 348 -26.33 -31.73 9.07
N SER A 349 -25.80 -32.21 10.20
CA SER A 349 -25.66 -31.43 11.43
C SER A 349 -24.76 -30.20 11.23
N TYR A 350 -23.74 -30.29 10.38
CA TYR A 350 -22.87 -29.15 10.06
C TYR A 350 -23.65 -28.03 9.35
N LEU A 351 -24.48 -28.38 8.37
CA LEU A 351 -25.33 -27.40 7.67
C LEU A 351 -26.32 -26.72 8.63
N THR A 352 -26.99 -27.51 9.48
CA THR A 352 -28.04 -27.01 10.37
C THR A 352 -27.53 -26.23 11.58
N CYS A 353 -26.37 -26.59 12.12
CA CYS A 353 -25.79 -25.95 13.31
C CYS A 353 -24.82 -24.82 12.97
N THR A 354 -24.17 -24.84 11.80
CA THR A 354 -23.06 -23.91 11.49
C THR A 354 -23.41 -22.94 10.38
N LEU A 355 -23.88 -23.44 9.23
CA LEU A 355 -24.08 -22.62 8.02
C LEU A 355 -25.44 -21.90 8.03
N ILE A 356 -26.53 -22.64 8.26
CA ILE A 356 -27.90 -22.10 8.23
C ILE A 356 -28.10 -20.93 9.22
N PRO A 357 -27.73 -21.04 10.51
CA PRO A 357 -27.96 -19.95 11.48
C PRO A 357 -27.23 -18.63 11.15
N ARG A 358 -26.14 -18.71 10.37
CA ARG A 358 -25.34 -17.53 9.99
C ARG A 358 -25.88 -16.85 8.74
N LEU A 359 -26.37 -17.65 7.79
CA LEU A 359 -26.84 -17.18 6.50
C LEU A 359 -28.35 -16.83 6.51
N GLU A 360 -29.13 -17.38 7.44
CA GLU A 360 -30.59 -17.14 7.53
C GLU A 360 -30.96 -15.66 7.75
N LYS A 361 -30.05 -14.86 8.34
CA LYS A 361 -30.26 -13.44 8.61
C LYS A 361 -29.84 -12.51 7.47
N LYS A 362 -29.25 -13.05 6.39
CA LYS A 362 -28.70 -12.26 5.28
C LYS A 362 -29.71 -12.16 4.14
N SER A 363 -29.92 -10.94 3.64
CA SER A 363 -30.80 -10.65 2.51
C SER A 363 -30.12 -10.97 1.16
N GLY A 364 -30.92 -11.20 0.11
CA GLY A 364 -30.42 -11.40 -1.26
C GLY A 364 -29.92 -12.81 -1.60
N LEU A 365 -30.11 -13.80 -0.72
CA LEU A 365 -29.65 -15.18 -0.92
C LEU A 365 -30.71 -16.14 -1.50
N HIS A 366 -31.80 -15.61 -2.06
CA HIS A 366 -32.94 -16.41 -2.52
C HIS A 366 -32.56 -17.50 -3.53
N ASP A 367 -31.81 -17.11 -4.58
CA ASP A 367 -31.38 -18.04 -5.64
C ASP A 367 -30.38 -19.08 -5.13
N PHE A 368 -29.55 -18.69 -4.16
CA PHE A 368 -28.64 -19.60 -3.47
C PHE A 368 -29.40 -20.68 -2.68
N TRP A 369 -30.40 -20.28 -1.88
CA TRP A 369 -31.20 -21.23 -1.11
C TRP A 369 -32.02 -22.18 -1.99
N LEU A 370 -32.58 -21.69 -3.10
CA LEU A 370 -33.27 -22.54 -4.08
C LEU A 370 -32.33 -23.58 -4.71
N ALA A 371 -31.13 -23.15 -5.11
CA ALA A 371 -30.11 -24.06 -5.62
C ALA A 371 -29.70 -25.09 -4.56
N MET A 372 -29.54 -24.68 -3.30
CA MET A 372 -29.18 -25.59 -2.22
C MET A 372 -30.26 -26.63 -1.91
N ILE A 373 -31.54 -26.26 -1.97
CA ILE A 373 -32.65 -27.22 -1.81
C ILE A 373 -32.66 -28.24 -2.94
N LYS A 374 -32.50 -27.78 -4.19
CA LYS A 374 -32.50 -28.64 -5.38
C LYS A 374 -31.35 -29.66 -5.35
N GLU A 375 -30.18 -29.22 -4.94
CA GLU A 375 -28.99 -30.06 -4.86
C GLU A 375 -29.07 -31.03 -3.66
N LEU A 376 -29.60 -30.60 -2.51
CA LEU A 376 -29.90 -31.48 -1.37
C LEU A 376 -30.92 -32.59 -1.73
N GLU A 377 -31.93 -32.28 -2.53
CA GLU A 377 -32.89 -33.27 -3.02
C GLU A 377 -32.28 -34.27 -3.99
N SER A 378 -31.37 -33.80 -4.84
CA SER A 378 -30.64 -34.65 -5.79
C SER A 378 -29.79 -35.70 -5.06
N ASP A 379 -29.26 -35.35 -3.89
CA ASP A 379 -28.44 -36.21 -3.03
C ASP A 379 -29.20 -36.91 -1.89
N ARG A 380 -30.54 -36.91 -1.91
CA ARG A 380 -31.37 -37.46 -0.83
C ARG A 380 -30.95 -38.86 -0.38
N THR A 381 -30.60 -39.74 -1.32
CA THR A 381 -30.24 -41.14 -1.05
C THR A 381 -28.97 -41.26 -0.21
N TYR A 382 -28.00 -40.37 -0.41
CA TYR A 382 -26.73 -40.37 0.31
C TYR A 382 -26.90 -39.95 1.78
N PHE A 383 -27.73 -38.95 2.03
CA PHE A 383 -27.94 -38.44 3.39
C PHE A 383 -28.91 -39.27 4.23
N VAL A 384 -29.88 -39.93 3.59
CA VAL A 384 -30.87 -40.78 4.27
C VAL A 384 -30.28 -42.15 4.60
N SER A 385 -29.41 -42.69 3.75
CA SER A 385 -28.70 -43.96 3.95
C SER A 385 -27.20 -43.79 3.67
N PRO A 386 -26.42 -43.23 4.62
CA PRO A 386 -24.99 -43.04 4.44
C PRO A 386 -24.27 -44.39 4.35
N PRO A 387 -23.30 -44.55 3.42
CA PRO A 387 -22.60 -45.83 3.22
C PRO A 387 -21.76 -46.31 4.41
N GLU A 388 -21.45 -45.43 5.37
CA GLU A 388 -20.60 -45.71 6.55
C GLU A 388 -21.38 -45.85 7.88
N ALA A 389 -22.71 -45.73 7.85
CA ALA A 389 -23.53 -45.72 9.06
C ALA A 389 -23.94 -47.14 9.51
N GLU A 390 -22.98 -47.94 9.99
CA GLU A 390 -23.28 -49.13 10.80
C GLU A 390 -23.78 -48.70 12.19
N GLY A 391 -25.02 -48.20 12.29
CA GLY A 391 -25.67 -47.99 13.59
C GLY A 391 -26.68 -46.86 13.74
N SER A 392 -26.86 -45.95 12.77
CA SER A 392 -27.92 -44.92 12.87
C SER A 392 -29.27 -45.46 12.41
N SER A 393 -30.34 -45.23 13.18
CA SER A 393 -31.68 -45.62 12.74
C SER A 393 -32.05 -44.82 11.48
N THR A 394 -32.48 -45.50 10.42
CA THR A 394 -32.89 -44.88 9.14
C THR A 394 -34.02 -43.86 9.31
N SER A 395 -34.77 -43.92 10.41
CA SER A 395 -35.77 -42.92 10.80
C SER A 395 -35.16 -41.60 11.29
N GLU A 396 -34.03 -41.63 12.01
CA GLU A 396 -33.39 -40.43 12.54
C GLU A 396 -32.70 -39.61 11.46
N THR A 397 -32.00 -40.28 10.53
CA THR A 397 -31.36 -39.63 9.37
C THR A 397 -32.41 -39.02 8.43
N GLN A 398 -33.51 -39.73 8.21
CA GLN A 398 -34.66 -39.22 7.43
C GLN A 398 -35.29 -37.98 8.09
N ASN A 399 -35.46 -37.99 9.41
CA ASN A 399 -35.99 -36.83 10.14
C ASN A 399 -35.02 -35.64 10.11
N GLN A 400 -33.71 -35.87 10.23
CA GLN A 400 -32.71 -34.80 10.10
C GLN A 400 -32.70 -34.18 8.70
N PHE A 401 -32.81 -34.98 7.65
CA PHE A 401 -32.90 -34.50 6.27
C PHE A 401 -34.14 -33.62 6.05
N GLU A 402 -35.32 -34.10 6.43
CA GLU A 402 -36.57 -33.35 6.26
C GLU A 402 -36.59 -32.07 7.09
N ASN A 403 -36.03 -32.08 8.31
CA ASN A 403 -35.91 -30.88 9.15
C ASN A 403 -34.96 -29.84 8.54
N THR A 404 -33.83 -30.28 7.98
CA THR A 404 -32.86 -29.40 7.31
C THR A 404 -33.49 -28.74 6.08
N LYS A 405 -34.14 -29.54 5.25
CA LYS A 405 -34.85 -29.08 4.05
C LYS A 405 -35.95 -28.09 4.38
N LYS A 406 -36.78 -28.40 5.40
CA LYS A 406 -37.84 -27.51 5.87
C LYS A 406 -37.29 -26.16 6.31
N ARG A 407 -36.18 -26.15 7.04
CA ARG A 407 -35.54 -24.91 7.49
C ARG A 407 -35.03 -24.05 6.32
N CYS A 408 -34.46 -24.65 5.28
CA CYS A 408 -34.09 -23.93 4.05
C CYS A 408 -35.32 -23.36 3.32
N LEU A 409 -36.43 -24.11 3.25
CA LEU A 409 -37.69 -23.66 2.63
C LEU A 409 -38.35 -22.51 3.42
N ASP A 410 -38.32 -22.58 4.75
CA ASP A 410 -38.86 -21.53 5.62
C ASP A 410 -38.08 -20.21 5.42
N ILE A 411 -36.76 -20.28 5.21
CA ILE A 411 -35.93 -19.11 4.87
C ILE A 411 -36.36 -18.49 3.55
N VAL A 412 -36.48 -19.30 2.48
CA VAL A 412 -36.91 -18.82 1.15
C VAL A 412 -38.26 -18.10 1.23
N THR A 413 -39.26 -18.75 1.85
CA THR A 413 -40.63 -18.21 1.97
C THR A 413 -40.70 -16.95 2.83
N SER A 414 -39.90 -16.85 3.89
CA SER A 414 -39.81 -15.63 4.71
C SER A 414 -39.23 -14.45 3.91
N THR A 415 -38.18 -14.66 3.11
CA THR A 415 -37.63 -13.61 2.24
C THR A 415 -38.59 -13.18 1.12
N SER A 416 -39.40 -14.08 0.57
CA SER A 416 -40.41 -13.73 -0.45
C SER A 416 -41.49 -12.78 0.11
N SER A 417 -41.87 -12.96 1.37
CA SER A 417 -42.88 -12.12 2.03
C SER A 417 -42.38 -10.69 2.33
N SER A 418 -41.07 -10.51 2.52
CA SER A 418 -40.43 -9.20 2.77
C SER A 418 -40.20 -8.37 1.52
N ILE A 419 -40.19 -8.99 0.33
CA ILE A 419 -40.01 -8.33 -0.98
C ILE A 419 -41.36 -7.85 -1.55
N SER A 420 -42.48 -8.41 -1.06
CA SER A 420 -43.84 -8.06 -1.48
C SER A 420 -44.52 -6.96 -0.64
N SER A 421 -43.82 -6.41 0.35
CA SER A 421 -44.24 -5.29 1.22
C SER A 421 -43.31 -4.12 1.01
#